data_AF-A0A4Q5P1W8-F1
#
_entry.id   AF-A0A4Q5P1W8-F1
#
_cell.length_a   1.000
_cell.length_b   1.000
_cell.length_c   1.000
_cell.angle_alpha   90.00
_cell.angle_beta   90.00
_cell.angle_gamma   90.00
#
_symmetry.space_group_name_H-M   'P 1'
#
loop_
_entity.id
_entity.type
_entity.pdbx_description
1 polymer ?
#
loop_
_entity_poly.entity_id
_entity_poly.type
_entity_poly.pdbx_seq_one_letter_code
_entity_poly.pdbx_strand_id
1 'polypeptide(L)'
;MNDIKREAIRVAVAFGVQQWSECLESYWECYYRGYKEPGVWVQIEFEDNVAEVRRFVVGEYDHEWGSFRTRCQVWATEAIPASMAHYNEVMMRGLYCLGFENEEVLDQLNSPLTMHEQLELRGALPHEHWPAKWRD
;
A
#
# COMPACT_ATOMS: atom_id res chain seq x y z
N MET A 1 10.26 -13.37 -11.53
CA MET A 1 9.70 -12.20 -12.25
C MET A 1 8.17 -12.23 -12.34
N ASN A 2 7.53 -13.32 -12.78
CA ASN A 2 6.05 -13.41 -12.83
C ASN A 2 5.37 -13.25 -11.45
N ASP A 3 5.95 -13.80 -10.38
CA ASP A 3 5.36 -13.68 -9.04
C ASP A 3 5.43 -12.24 -8.50
N ILE A 4 6.52 -11.51 -8.75
CA ILE A 4 6.66 -10.10 -8.38
C ILE A 4 5.58 -9.28 -9.07
N LYS A 5 5.41 -9.47 -10.38
CA LYS A 5 4.38 -8.77 -11.15
C LYS A 5 2.97 -9.07 -10.65
N ARG A 6 2.67 -10.34 -10.33
CA ARG A 6 1.38 -10.75 -9.75
C ARG A 6 1.15 -10.08 -8.39
N GLU A 7 2.19 -10.04 -7.55
CA GLU A 7 2.09 -9.43 -6.23
C GLU A 7 1.94 -7.90 -6.33
N ALA A 8 2.64 -7.26 -7.26
CA ALA A 8 2.47 -5.84 -7.56
C ALA A 8 1.04 -5.52 -7.99
N ILE A 9 0.40 -6.37 -8.81
CA ILE A 9 -1.02 -6.23 -9.17
C ILE A 9 -1.90 -6.33 -7.93
N ARG A 10 -1.70 -7.36 -7.10
CA ARG A 10 -2.49 -7.57 -5.87
C ARG A 10 -2.44 -6.33 -4.98
N VAL A 11 -1.24 -5.77 -4.79
CA VAL A 11 -1.03 -4.57 -3.98
C VAL A 11 -1.63 -3.33 -4.65
N ALA A 12 -1.42 -3.13 -5.95
CA ALA A 12 -2.02 -2.01 -6.68
C ALA A 12 -3.54 -2.00 -6.55
N VAL A 13 -4.18 -3.17 -6.69
CA VAL A 13 -5.63 -3.34 -6.53
C VAL A 13 -6.07 -3.01 -5.09
N ALA A 14 -5.34 -3.47 -4.07
CA ALA A 14 -5.64 -3.16 -2.67
C ALA A 14 -5.61 -1.66 -2.36
N PHE A 15 -4.70 -0.91 -3.00
CA PHE A 15 -4.62 0.55 -2.88
C PHE A 15 -5.57 1.31 -3.83
N GLY A 16 -6.30 0.61 -4.71
CA GLY A 16 -7.17 1.21 -5.72
C GLY A 16 -6.40 2.01 -6.78
N VAL A 17 -5.18 1.57 -7.12
CA VAL A 17 -4.34 2.18 -8.15
C VAL A 17 -4.89 1.82 -9.54
N GLN A 18 -5.11 2.83 -10.38
CA GLN A 18 -5.71 2.64 -11.71
C GLN A 18 -4.69 2.32 -12.79
N GLN A 19 -3.52 2.94 -12.69
CA GLN A 19 -2.42 2.80 -13.65
C GLN A 19 -1.13 2.59 -12.88
N TRP A 20 -0.33 1.63 -13.33
CA TRP A 20 0.93 1.28 -12.70
C TRP A 20 1.96 0.92 -13.76
N SER A 21 3.21 1.25 -13.49
CA SER A 21 4.35 0.96 -14.34
C SER A 21 5.46 0.33 -13.51
N GLU A 22 6.15 -0.62 -14.12
CA GLU A 22 7.42 -1.12 -13.60
C GLU A 22 8.46 -0.02 -13.73
N CYS A 23 9.07 0.37 -12.61
CA CYS A 23 10.12 1.37 -12.57
C CYS A 23 11.42 0.64 -12.22
N LEU A 24 12.25 0.39 -13.23
CA LEU A 24 13.56 -0.22 -13.05
C LEU A 24 14.56 0.90 -12.76
N GLU A 25 14.65 1.33 -11.51
CA GLU A 25 15.67 2.30 -11.11
C GLU A 25 16.68 1.65 -10.16
N SER A 26 17.88 1.45 -10.71
CA SER A 26 19.10 0.93 -10.07
C SER A 26 19.25 -0.60 -9.98
N TYR A 27 20.51 -1.01 -9.77
CA TYR A 27 20.98 -2.40 -9.80
C TYR A 27 20.47 -3.30 -8.67
N TRP A 28 19.69 -2.76 -7.71
CA TRP A 28 19.41 -3.42 -6.43
C TRP A 28 17.95 -3.32 -5.96
N GLU A 29 17.07 -2.61 -6.68
CA GLU A 29 15.70 -2.43 -6.22
C GLU A 29 14.73 -2.50 -7.41
N CYS A 30 13.86 -3.51 -7.40
CA CYS A 30 12.70 -3.54 -8.27
C CYS A 30 11.55 -2.87 -7.53
N TYR A 31 11.08 -1.73 -8.03
CA TYR A 31 9.89 -1.09 -7.51
C TYR A 31 8.85 -0.86 -8.59
N TYR A 32 7.59 -0.87 -8.17
CA TYR A 32 6.46 -0.55 -8.99
C TYR A 32 5.85 0.73 -8.48
N ARG A 33 5.50 1.63 -9.38
CA ARG A 33 4.82 2.88 -9.05
C ARG A 33 3.49 2.95 -9.78
N GLY A 34 2.47 3.45 -9.12
CA GLY A 34 1.20 3.70 -9.77
C GLY A 34 0.43 4.87 -9.17
N TYR A 35 -0.48 5.42 -9.96
CA TYR A 35 -1.29 6.57 -9.61
C TYR A 35 -2.65 6.13 -9.09
N LYS A 36 -3.00 6.62 -7.91
CA LYS A 36 -4.32 6.40 -7.31
C LYS A 36 -5.32 7.45 -7.80
N GLU A 37 -4.94 8.70 -7.66
CA GLU A 37 -5.74 9.88 -8.01
C GLU A 37 -4.81 11.08 -8.31
N PRO A 38 -5.31 12.20 -8.85
CA PRO A 38 -4.47 13.34 -9.20
C PRO A 38 -3.62 13.82 -8.02
N GLY A 39 -2.29 13.76 -8.19
CA GLY A 39 -1.33 14.14 -7.15
C GLY A 39 -0.89 13.01 -6.23
N VAL A 40 -1.55 11.85 -6.22
CA VAL A 40 -1.28 10.75 -5.27
C VAL A 40 -0.73 9.54 -5.99
N TRP A 41 0.46 9.09 -5.57
CA TRP A 41 1.08 7.85 -6.04
C TRP A 41 1.32 6.87 -4.90
N VAL A 42 1.38 5.60 -5.29
CA VAL A 42 1.75 4.47 -4.46
C VAL A 42 2.96 3.80 -5.09
N GLN A 43 3.96 3.47 -4.28
CA GLN A 43 5.09 2.66 -4.68
C GLN A 43 5.23 1.43 -3.80
N ILE A 44 5.69 0.37 -4.44
CA ILE A 44 5.86 -0.94 -3.86
C ILE A 44 7.30 -1.35 -4.15
N GLU A 45 8.10 -1.45 -3.11
CA GLU A 45 9.48 -1.94 -3.18
C GLU A 45 9.47 -3.42 -2.77
N PHE A 46 10.10 -4.25 -3.59
CA PHE A 46 10.28 -5.67 -3.30
C PHE A 46 11.68 -5.93 -2.76
N GLU A 47 11.80 -6.94 -1.92
CA GLU A 47 13.11 -7.49 -1.55
C GLU A 47 13.75 -8.19 -2.78
N ASP A 48 15.07 -8.10 -2.91
CA ASP A 48 15.83 -8.58 -4.06
C ASP A 48 15.41 -9.97 -4.57
N ASN A 49 14.95 -10.02 -5.82
CA ASN A 49 14.58 -11.23 -6.55
C ASN A 49 13.50 -12.12 -5.88
N VAL A 50 12.78 -11.63 -4.87
CA VAL A 50 11.67 -12.34 -4.22
C VAL A 50 10.38 -11.54 -4.31
N ALA A 51 9.24 -12.24 -4.38
CA ALA A 51 7.91 -11.60 -4.37
C ALA A 51 7.48 -11.21 -2.94
N GLU A 52 8.44 -10.77 -2.11
CA GLU A 52 8.19 -10.26 -0.77
C GLU A 52 8.24 -8.72 -0.83
N VAL A 53 7.14 -8.07 -0.49
CA VAL A 53 7.12 -6.61 -0.41
C VAL A 53 7.94 -6.18 0.79
N ARG A 54 8.90 -5.28 0.59
CA ARG A 54 9.75 -4.68 1.63
C ARG A 54 9.15 -3.39 2.17
N ARG A 55 8.61 -2.55 1.27
CA ARG A 55 8.12 -1.21 1.62
C ARG A 55 6.93 -0.82 0.75
N PHE A 56 5.94 -0.17 1.37
CA PHE A 56 4.93 0.62 0.66
C PHE A 56 5.25 2.09 0.88
N VAL A 57 5.13 2.91 -0.16
CA VAL A 57 5.28 4.36 -0.07
C VAL A 57 4.05 5.01 -0.66
N VAL A 58 3.55 6.05 0.00
CA VAL A 58 2.48 6.91 -0.50
C VAL A 58 3.00 8.35 -0.47
N GLY A 59 2.77 9.08 -1.56
CA GLY A 59 3.28 10.44 -1.66
C GLY A 59 2.68 11.28 -2.78
N GLU A 60 3.30 12.45 -2.99
CA GLU A 60 3.06 13.35 -4.11
C GLU A 60 4.29 13.41 -5.00
N TYR A 61 4.15 13.85 -6.25
CA TYR A 61 5.23 14.05 -7.23
C TYR A 61 6.64 14.22 -6.63
N ASP A 62 7.50 13.21 -6.80
CA ASP A 62 8.89 13.12 -6.33
C ASP A 62 9.15 13.31 -4.81
N HIS A 63 8.10 13.31 -3.99
CA HIS A 63 8.16 13.40 -2.53
C HIS A 63 7.46 12.22 -1.86
N GLU A 64 8.24 11.47 -1.07
CA GLU A 64 7.70 10.43 -0.18
C GLU A 64 7.12 11.10 1.07
N TRP A 65 5.81 10.96 1.30
CA TRP A 65 5.18 11.52 2.50
C TRP A 65 5.05 10.46 3.60
N GLY A 66 4.73 9.22 3.24
CA GLY A 66 4.61 8.16 4.21
C GLY A 66 5.14 6.84 3.67
N SER A 67 5.83 6.09 4.52
CA SER A 67 6.32 4.77 4.16
C SER A 67 6.05 3.72 5.24
N PHE A 68 5.60 2.55 4.80
CA PHE A 68 5.38 1.40 5.65
C PHE A 68 6.40 0.33 5.31
N ARG A 69 7.18 -0.12 6.30
CA ARG A 69 8.13 -1.22 6.14
C ARG A 69 7.49 -2.49 6.66
N THR A 70 7.30 -3.48 5.78
CA THR A 70 6.55 -4.71 6.08
C THR A 70 7.22 -5.58 7.13
N ARG A 71 8.55 -5.75 7.06
CA ARG A 71 9.31 -6.64 7.95
C ARG A 71 9.34 -6.17 9.40
N CYS A 72 9.52 -4.87 9.62
CA CYS A 72 9.51 -4.31 10.98
C CYS A 72 8.14 -3.78 11.39
N GLN A 73 7.15 -3.79 10.48
CA GLN A 73 5.81 -3.25 10.70
C GLN A 73 5.84 -1.80 11.23
N VAL A 74 6.77 -1.01 10.70
CA VAL A 74 6.95 0.39 11.10
C VAL A 74 6.39 1.30 10.03
N TRP A 75 5.50 2.20 10.45
CA TRP A 75 5.12 3.38 9.71
C TRP A 75 6.10 4.51 10.02
N ALA A 76 6.75 5.04 8.99
CA ALA A 76 7.65 6.17 9.09
C ALA A 76 7.15 7.33 8.23
N THR A 77 6.96 8.49 8.86
CA THR A 77 6.56 9.74 8.21
C THR A 77 7.74 10.72 8.18
N GLU A 78 8.03 11.30 7.02
CA GLU A 78 8.97 12.41 6.94
C GLU A 78 8.21 13.74 7.16
N ALA A 79 8.11 14.14 8.43
CA ALA A 79 7.54 15.40 8.94
C ALA A 79 6.01 15.63 8.76
N ILE A 80 5.43 16.47 9.63
CA ILE A 80 3.99 16.53 9.93
C ILE A 80 3.34 17.80 9.33
N PRO A 81 2.72 17.75 8.14
CA PRO A 81 1.64 18.67 7.79
C PRO A 81 0.27 17.97 7.78
N ALA A 82 -0.79 18.77 7.86
CA ALA A 82 -2.19 18.32 7.75
C ALA A 82 -2.50 17.55 6.44
N SER A 83 -1.66 17.68 5.41
CA SER A 83 -1.72 16.88 4.18
C SER A 83 -1.49 15.37 4.43
N MET A 84 -0.93 14.97 5.58
CA MET A 84 -0.71 13.56 5.92
C MET A 84 -1.99 12.78 6.21
N ALA A 85 -3.07 13.43 6.64
CA ALA A 85 -4.31 12.72 6.96
C ALA A 85 -4.83 11.92 5.75
N HIS A 86 -4.69 12.50 4.56
CA HIS A 86 -5.05 11.85 3.31
C HIS A 86 -4.13 10.65 3.01
N TYR A 87 -2.82 10.78 3.14
CA TYR A 87 -1.88 9.67 2.88
C TYR A 87 -2.01 8.54 3.90
N ASN A 88 -2.28 8.88 5.16
CA ASN A 88 -2.56 7.91 6.19
C ASN A 88 -3.84 7.14 5.89
N GLU A 89 -4.89 7.81 5.39
CA GLU A 89 -6.12 7.15 4.95
C GLU A 89 -5.84 6.21 3.78
N VAL A 90 -5.08 6.66 2.77
CA VAL A 90 -4.70 5.81 1.62
C VAL A 90 -3.92 4.58 2.07
N MET A 91 -2.94 4.76 2.97
CA MET A 91 -2.14 3.66 3.52
C MET A 91 -3.00 2.72 4.37
N MET A 92 -3.84 3.25 5.26
CA MET A 92 -4.76 2.47 6.10
C MET A 92 -5.66 1.57 5.24
N ARG A 93 -6.30 2.15 4.22
CA ARG A 93 -7.21 1.41 3.33
C ARG A 93 -6.45 0.32 2.55
N GLY A 94 -5.27 0.65 2.04
CA GLY A 94 -4.41 -0.31 1.36
C GLY A 94 -3.99 -1.48 2.26
N LEU A 95 -3.48 -1.18 3.45
CA LEU A 95 -3.08 -2.19 4.44
C LEU A 95 -4.24 -3.08 4.88
N TYR A 96 -5.41 -2.49 5.13
CA TYR A 96 -6.63 -3.24 5.44
C TYR A 96 -7.01 -4.21 4.32
N CYS A 97 -7.04 -3.75 3.06
CA CYS A 97 -7.30 -4.58 1.89
C CYS A 97 -6.25 -5.68 1.67
N LEU A 98 -5.03 -5.49 2.16
CA LEU A 98 -3.98 -6.52 2.14
C LEU A 98 -4.09 -7.52 3.29
N GLY A 99 -5.00 -7.30 4.24
CA GLY A 99 -5.24 -8.16 5.41
C GLY A 99 -4.37 -7.84 6.62
N PHE A 100 -3.76 -6.65 6.68
CA PHE A 100 -3.09 -6.17 7.88
C PHE A 100 -4.15 -5.73 8.90
N GLU A 101 -4.14 -6.39 10.06
CA GLU A 101 -5.06 -6.14 11.18
C GLU A 101 -4.28 -5.88 12.48
N ASN A 102 -2.96 -5.66 12.39
CA ASN A 102 -2.18 -5.32 13.57
C ASN A 102 -2.60 -3.92 14.04
N GLU A 103 -3.35 -3.86 15.14
CA GLU A 103 -3.83 -2.61 15.73
C GLU A 103 -2.68 -1.63 16.02
N GLU A 104 -1.52 -2.10 16.47
CA GLU A 104 -0.35 -1.24 16.71
C GLU A 104 0.18 -0.58 15.43
N VAL A 105 0.04 -1.26 14.28
CA VAL A 105 0.41 -0.71 12.97
C VAL A 105 -0.63 0.29 12.49
N LEU A 106 -1.90 -0.03 12.65
CA LEU A 106 -3.00 0.81 12.20
C LEU A 106 -3.14 2.08 13.06
N ASP A 107 -2.86 1.98 14.36
CA ASP A 107 -2.85 3.11 15.30
C ASP A 107 -1.79 4.15 14.94
N GLN A 108 -0.65 3.73 14.37
CA GLN A 108 0.39 4.67 13.89
C GLN A 108 -0.11 5.60 12.77
N LEU A 109 -1.15 5.20 12.03
CA LEU A 109 -1.73 5.99 10.94
C LEU A 109 -2.75 7.01 11.46
N ASN A 110 -3.28 6.84 12.68
CA ASN A 110 -4.28 7.72 13.28
C ASN A 110 -5.47 8.03 12.34
N SER A 111 -5.90 7.03 11.56
CA SER A 111 -6.98 7.12 10.57
C SER A 111 -7.84 5.87 10.62
N PRO A 112 -8.53 5.60 11.74
CA PRO A 112 -9.25 4.34 11.92
C PRO A 112 -10.40 4.20 10.92
N LEU A 113 -10.54 3.01 10.32
CA LEU A 113 -11.68 2.69 9.46
C LEU A 113 -12.90 2.33 10.30
N THR A 114 -14.02 2.98 10.02
CA THR A 114 -15.32 2.59 10.55
C THR A 114 -15.72 1.21 10.03
N MET A 115 -16.63 0.52 10.74
CA MET A 115 -17.19 -0.75 10.29
C MET A 115 -17.85 -0.63 8.91
N HIS A 116 -18.45 0.52 8.60
CA HIS A 116 -19.06 0.76 7.30
C HIS A 116 -18.02 0.81 6.18
N GLU A 117 -16.95 1.59 6.35
CA GLU A 117 -15.86 1.68 5.37
C GLU A 117 -15.16 0.34 5.16
N GLN A 118 -14.98 -0.44 6.23
CA GLN A 118 -14.44 -1.78 6.14
C GLN A 118 -15.29 -2.71 5.24
N LEU A 119 -16.63 -2.65 5.39
CA LEU A 119 -17.54 -3.42 4.54
C LEU A 119 -17.52 -2.95 3.09
N GLU A 120 -17.48 -1.63 2.86
CA GLU A 120 -17.37 -1.07 1.51
C GLU A 120 -16.08 -1.49 0.81
N LEU A 121 -14.94 -1.45 1.52
CA LEU A 121 -13.64 -1.88 0.99
C LEU A 121 -13.64 -3.36 0.60
N ARG A 122 -14.23 -4.23 1.44
CA ARG A 122 -14.40 -5.65 1.12
C ARG A 122 -15.26 -5.86 -0.13
N GLY A 123 -16.35 -5.11 -0.24
CA GLY A 123 -17.27 -5.18 -1.39
C GLY A 123 -16.67 -4.65 -2.70
N ALA A 124 -15.76 -3.67 -2.63
CA ALA A 124 -15.11 -3.08 -3.79
C ALA A 124 -13.91 -3.90 -4.31
N LEU A 125 -13.30 -4.73 -3.47
CA LEU A 125 -12.14 -5.52 -3.84
C LEU A 125 -12.57 -6.79 -4.61
N PRO A 126 -12.03 -7.08 -5.81
CA PRO A 126 -12.35 -8.32 -6.52
C PRO A 126 -11.98 -9.55 -5.68
N HIS A 127 -12.85 -10.57 -5.68
CA HIS A 127 -12.72 -11.74 -4.80
C HIS A 127 -11.38 -12.50 -5.00
N GLU A 128 -10.83 -12.51 -6.21
CA GLU A 128 -9.54 -13.12 -6.52
C GLU A 128 -8.36 -12.46 -5.77
N HIS A 129 -8.52 -11.20 -5.37
CA HIS A 129 -7.52 -10.40 -4.66
C HIS A 129 -7.76 -10.34 -3.15
N TRP A 130 -8.85 -10.95 -2.65
CA TRP A 130 -9.12 -10.97 -1.22
C TRP A 130 -7.98 -11.65 -0.44
N PRO A 131 -7.57 -11.08 0.70
CA PRO A 131 -6.67 -11.75 1.63
C PRO A 131 -7.33 -13.04 2.12
N ALA A 132 -6.51 -14.04 2.46
CA ALA A 132 -7.00 -15.39 2.81
C ALA A 132 -8.08 -15.35 3.91
N LYS A 133 -7.89 -14.52 4.93
CA LYS A 133 -8.81 -14.34 6.06
C LYS A 133 -10.22 -13.86 5.69
N TRP A 134 -10.41 -13.26 4.52
CA TRP A 134 -11.73 -12.82 4.06
C TRP A 134 -12.48 -13.90 3.28
N ARG A 135 -11.81 -15.02 2.97
CA ARG A 135 -12.38 -16.14 2.21
C ARG A 135 -12.99 -17.22 3.11
N ASP A 136 -12.74 -17.13 4.41
CA ASP A 136 -13.33 -17.95 5.46
C ASP A 136 -14.73 -17.45 5.83
#